data_AF-A0A0G2ETM6-F1
#
_entry.id   AF-A0A0G2ETM6-F1
#
_cell.length_a   1.000
_cell.length_b   1.000
_cell.length_c   1.000
_cell.angle_alpha   90.00
_cell.angle_beta   90.00
_cell.angle_gamma   90.00
#
_symmetry.space_group_name_H-M   'P 1'
#
loop_
_entity.id
_entity.type
_entity.pdbx_description
1 polymer ?
#
loop_
_entity_poly.entity_id
_entity_poly.type
_entity_poly.pdbx_seq_one_letter_code
_entity_poly.pdbx_strand_id
1 'polypeptide(L)'
;MAVYGTSAVYLQAGLSNDGSLTAWGNYRWTPKFISKTQASLQPGESQALIQFDNDYTGDDFSASIKAMNPSVLQGSLTGIFIGSYLQSLTPSLALGLEGIWQRQAPTTRPETVISYAGRYKGSDWVASAQVSPQGTIGASYWKKLTEKVEAGADLQLQFAPGPGGAGGMFGGLRREGTATVGAKYDFVASTFRAQVDSSGKVAAYLEKRVTPVVGLTFAGEIDQVKQQTKIGLAVSIESAPEELMTGAIQPSESIAPPI
;
A
#
# COMPACT_ATOMS: atom_id res chain seq x y z
N MET A 1 -11.11 -12.36 13.29
CA MET A 1 -10.71 -12.20 11.87
C MET A 1 -10.73 -13.57 11.23
N ALA A 2 -11.50 -13.75 10.16
CA ALA A 2 -11.54 -15.00 9.40
C ALA A 2 -10.82 -14.78 8.06
N VAL A 3 -9.97 -15.71 7.67
CA VAL A 3 -9.28 -15.70 6.38
C VAL A 3 -9.58 -17.02 5.70
N TYR A 4 -9.98 -16.95 4.43
CA TYR A 4 -10.26 -18.10 3.58
C TYR A 4 -9.53 -17.90 2.26
N GLY A 5 -8.55 -18.76 1.97
CA GLY A 5 -7.73 -18.68 0.78
C GLY A 5 -7.73 -20.01 0.02
N THR A 6 -8.07 -19.96 -1.26
CA THR A 6 -7.85 -21.02 -2.25
C THR A 6 -6.89 -20.48 -3.33
N SER A 7 -6.47 -21.33 -4.28
CA SER A 7 -5.54 -20.92 -5.35
C SER A 7 -6.02 -19.73 -6.20
N ALA A 8 -7.34 -19.48 -6.25
CA ALA A 8 -7.95 -18.43 -7.05
C ALA A 8 -8.68 -17.36 -6.23
N VAL A 9 -9.06 -17.64 -4.98
CA VAL A 9 -9.89 -16.72 -4.17
C VAL A 9 -9.30 -16.56 -2.78
N TYR A 10 -9.08 -15.32 -2.36
CA TYR A 10 -8.67 -14.98 -1.00
C TYR A 10 -9.66 -14.00 -0.39
N LEU A 11 -10.45 -14.47 0.57
CA LEU A 11 -11.40 -13.68 1.34
C LEU A 11 -10.87 -13.50 2.76
N GLN A 12 -10.99 -12.30 3.29
CA GLN A 12 -10.64 -11.97 4.66
C GLN A 12 -11.71 -11.06 5.23
N ALA A 13 -12.25 -11.39 6.39
CA ALA A 13 -13.23 -10.57 7.08
C ALA A 13 -12.80 -10.33 8.54
N GLY A 14 -12.75 -9.07 8.93
CA GLY A 14 -12.54 -8.61 10.30
C GLY A 14 -13.81 -7.94 10.81
N LEU A 15 -14.37 -8.47 11.88
CA LEU A 15 -15.38 -7.79 12.67
C LEU A 15 -14.70 -7.30 13.95
N SER A 16 -14.84 -6.01 14.22
CA SER A 16 -14.33 -5.36 15.42
C SER A 16 -15.44 -5.18 16.46
N ASN A 17 -15.07 -5.04 17.72
CA ASN A 17 -16.02 -4.91 18.84
C ASN A 17 -16.82 -3.60 18.82
N ASP A 18 -16.38 -2.60 18.05
CA ASP A 18 -17.13 -1.38 17.78
C ASP A 18 -18.28 -1.59 16.78
N GLY A 19 -18.37 -2.77 16.16
CA GLY A 19 -19.31 -3.12 15.11
C GLY A 19 -18.80 -2.76 13.70
N SER A 20 -17.55 -2.30 13.57
CA SER A 20 -16.93 -2.09 12.26
C SER A 20 -16.64 -3.43 11.60
N LEU A 21 -17.11 -3.59 10.37
CA LEU A 21 -16.90 -4.76 9.54
C LEU A 21 -15.97 -4.36 8.39
N THR A 22 -14.84 -5.03 8.26
CA THR A 22 -13.95 -4.93 7.10
C THR A 22 -13.91 -6.28 6.40
N ALA A 23 -14.20 -6.30 5.11
CA ALA A 23 -14.21 -7.49 4.27
C ALA A 23 -13.37 -7.23 3.03
N TRP A 24 -12.42 -8.10 2.75
CA TRP A 24 -11.48 -8.02 1.65
C TRP A 24 -11.66 -9.30 0.85
N GLY A 25 -11.84 -9.21 -0.45
CA GLY A 25 -12.04 -10.34 -1.34
C GLY A 25 -11.22 -10.16 -2.59
N ASN A 26 -10.16 -10.94 -2.73
CA ASN A 26 -9.38 -11.08 -3.94
C ASN A 26 -9.89 -12.28 -4.73
N TYR A 27 -10.29 -12.04 -5.96
CA TYR A 27 -10.68 -13.03 -6.93
C TYR A 27 -9.75 -12.93 -8.15
N ARG A 28 -8.99 -13.99 -8.39
CA ARG A 28 -8.11 -14.13 -9.54
C ARG A 28 -8.83 -14.91 -10.64
N TRP A 29 -9.33 -14.20 -11.64
CA TRP A 29 -9.99 -14.80 -12.82
C TRP A 29 -8.98 -15.54 -13.70
N THR A 30 -7.81 -14.94 -13.91
CA THR A 30 -6.66 -15.54 -14.59
C THR A 30 -5.39 -15.13 -13.86
N PRO A 31 -4.25 -15.81 -14.05
CA PRO A 31 -2.99 -15.39 -13.44
C PRO A 31 -2.61 -13.93 -13.70
N LYS A 32 -3.09 -13.38 -14.84
CA LYS A 32 -2.85 -12.00 -15.29
C LYS A 32 -3.95 -11.02 -14.88
N PHE A 33 -5.16 -11.48 -14.52
CA PHE A 33 -6.30 -10.62 -14.18
C PHE A 33 -6.81 -10.93 -12.77
N ILE A 34 -6.66 -9.95 -11.87
CA ILE A 34 -7.00 -10.04 -10.47
C ILE A 34 -8.00 -8.93 -10.12
N SER A 35 -9.18 -9.30 -9.66
CA SER A 35 -10.17 -8.37 -9.10
C SER A 35 -10.13 -8.45 -7.58
N LYS A 36 -9.84 -7.34 -6.92
CA LYS A 36 -9.92 -7.19 -5.47
C LYS A 36 -11.13 -6.33 -5.14
N THR A 37 -11.89 -6.73 -4.16
CA THR A 37 -13.03 -6.00 -3.62
C THR A 37 -12.78 -5.81 -2.13
N GLN A 38 -12.87 -4.59 -1.65
CA GLN A 38 -12.78 -4.26 -0.23
C GLN A 38 -14.06 -3.56 0.16
N ALA A 39 -14.70 -4.00 1.23
CA ALA A 39 -15.86 -3.37 1.82
C ALA A 39 -15.56 -3.11 3.29
N SER A 40 -15.66 -1.85 3.72
CA SER A 40 -15.56 -1.49 5.13
C SER A 40 -16.82 -0.72 5.54
N LEU A 41 -17.52 -1.26 6.52
CA LEU A 41 -18.66 -0.62 7.17
C LEU A 41 -18.22 -0.22 8.57
N GLN A 42 -18.33 1.06 8.91
CA GLN A 42 -18.08 1.54 10.26
C GLN A 42 -19.39 2.07 10.84
N PRO A 43 -19.86 1.56 12.00
CA PRO A 43 -21.09 2.03 12.61
C PRO A 43 -20.92 3.47 13.08
N GLY A 44 -21.71 4.37 12.47
CA GLY A 44 -21.62 5.82 12.66
C GLY A 44 -21.44 6.58 11.34
N GLU A 45 -20.90 5.94 10.31
CA GLU A 45 -20.93 6.47 8.95
C GLU A 45 -22.18 5.97 8.21
N SER A 46 -22.92 6.90 7.58
CA SER A 46 -24.13 6.58 6.80
C SER A 46 -23.84 5.89 5.47
N GLN A 47 -22.56 5.73 5.11
CA GLN A 47 -22.13 5.13 3.85
C GLN A 47 -21.13 4.01 4.11
N ALA A 48 -21.39 2.84 3.52
CA ALA A 48 -20.42 1.75 3.46
C ALA A 48 -19.31 2.15 2.47
N LEU A 49 -18.04 2.03 2.87
CA LEU A 49 -16.94 2.21 1.94
C LEU A 49 -16.78 0.94 1.11
N ILE A 50 -16.99 1.01 -0.20
CA ILE A 50 -16.79 -0.13 -1.10
C ILE A 50 -15.77 0.25 -2.16
N GLN A 51 -14.66 -0.47 -2.21
CA GLN A 51 -13.58 -0.32 -3.17
C GLN A 51 -13.48 -1.56 -4.05
N PHE A 52 -13.44 -1.36 -5.36
CA PHE A 52 -13.22 -2.38 -6.37
C PHE A 52 -11.94 -2.06 -7.13
N ASP A 53 -10.92 -2.89 -6.99
CA ASP A 53 -9.68 -2.79 -7.74
C ASP A 53 -9.62 -3.93 -8.76
N ASN A 54 -9.36 -3.61 -10.01
CA ASN A 54 -9.17 -4.58 -11.08
C ASN A 54 -7.77 -4.39 -11.63
N ASP A 55 -6.88 -5.32 -11.30
CA ASP A 55 -5.49 -5.32 -11.71
C ASP A 55 -5.34 -6.27 -12.92
N TYR A 56 -4.84 -5.74 -14.02
CA TYR A 56 -4.45 -6.48 -15.22
C TYR A 56 -2.94 -6.33 -15.44
N THR A 57 -2.22 -7.45 -15.35
CA THR A 57 -0.77 -7.51 -15.60
C THR A 57 -0.53 -8.19 -16.95
N GLY A 58 -0.27 -7.39 -17.97
CA GLY A 58 0.22 -7.85 -19.26
C GLY A 58 1.72 -8.21 -19.23
N ASP A 59 2.28 -8.52 -20.39
CA ASP A 59 3.68 -8.97 -20.51
C ASP A 59 4.66 -7.79 -20.45
N ASP A 60 4.28 -6.63 -20.98
CA ASP A 60 5.07 -5.40 -21.04
C ASP A 60 4.38 -4.18 -20.40
N PHE A 61 3.11 -4.31 -20.00
CA PHE A 61 2.33 -3.28 -19.31
C PHE A 61 1.51 -3.84 -18.14
N SER A 62 1.18 -3.00 -17.18
CA SER A 62 0.21 -3.25 -16.13
C SER A 62 -0.82 -2.13 -16.11
N ALA A 63 -2.09 -2.49 -16.17
CA ALA A 63 -3.19 -1.55 -16.00
C ALA A 63 -3.94 -1.91 -14.71
N SER A 64 -4.31 -0.94 -13.88
CA SER A 64 -5.25 -1.17 -12.81
C SER A 64 -6.35 -0.13 -12.77
N ILE A 65 -7.57 -0.57 -12.49
CA ILE A 65 -8.74 0.30 -12.36
C ILE A 65 -9.30 0.12 -10.95
N LYS A 66 -9.25 1.16 -10.16
CA LYS A 66 -9.82 1.23 -8.81
C LYS A 66 -11.08 2.07 -8.82
N ALA A 67 -12.14 1.60 -8.19
CA ALA A 67 -13.38 2.34 -8.02
C ALA A 67 -13.74 2.32 -6.55
N MET A 68 -13.75 3.48 -5.90
CA MET A 68 -14.13 3.65 -4.49
C MET A 68 -15.46 4.38 -4.41
N ASN A 69 -16.35 3.84 -3.58
CA ASN A 69 -17.71 4.32 -3.32
C ASN A 69 -18.50 4.63 -4.60
N PRO A 70 -18.70 3.65 -5.51
CA PRO A 70 -19.61 3.83 -6.62
C PRO A 70 -21.05 3.87 -6.09
N SER A 71 -21.54 5.07 -5.76
CA SER A 71 -22.92 5.24 -5.28
C SER A 71 -23.79 5.60 -6.49
N VAL A 72 -24.62 4.64 -6.91
CA VAL A 72 -25.59 4.79 -8.02
C VAL A 72 -27.01 5.09 -7.48
N LEU A 73 -27.18 5.07 -6.15
CA LEU A 73 -28.49 5.13 -5.49
C LEU A 73 -29.24 6.46 -5.65
N GLN A 74 -28.62 7.53 -6.19
CA GLN A 74 -29.23 8.86 -6.26
C GLN A 74 -29.18 9.50 -7.66
N GLY A 75 -29.30 8.67 -8.70
CA GLY A 75 -29.55 9.14 -10.07
C GLY A 75 -28.35 9.82 -10.77
N SER A 76 -27.18 9.84 -10.15
CA SER A 76 -25.93 10.28 -10.76
C SER A 76 -24.77 9.42 -10.29
N LEU A 77 -23.85 9.07 -11.20
CA LEU A 77 -22.62 8.34 -10.87
C LEU A 77 -21.72 9.23 -9.99
N THR A 78 -21.69 8.98 -8.69
CA THR A 78 -20.72 9.54 -7.76
C THR A 78 -19.75 8.45 -7.31
N GLY A 79 -18.52 8.84 -7.02
CA GLY A 79 -17.45 7.91 -6.68
C GLY A 79 -16.09 8.40 -7.16
N ILE A 80 -15.06 7.68 -6.74
CA ILE A 80 -13.67 7.91 -7.13
C ILE A 80 -13.27 6.76 -8.03
N PHE A 81 -12.80 7.07 -9.22
CA PHE A 81 -12.31 6.12 -10.19
C PHE A 81 -10.86 6.45 -10.48
N ILE A 82 -9.95 5.51 -10.26
CA ILE A 82 -8.52 5.65 -10.47
C ILE A 82 -8.13 4.65 -11.54
N GLY A 83 -7.74 5.13 -12.71
CA GLY A 83 -7.13 4.31 -13.75
C GLY A 83 -5.63 4.52 -13.75
N SER A 84 -4.85 3.50 -13.41
CA SER A 84 -3.41 3.53 -13.60
C SER A 84 -3.00 2.64 -14.76
N TYR A 85 -2.00 3.11 -15.50
CA TYR A 85 -1.40 2.40 -16.61
C TYR A 85 0.10 2.59 -16.51
N LEU A 86 0.86 1.50 -16.48
CA LEU A 86 2.32 1.53 -16.41
C LEU A 86 2.87 0.59 -17.48
N GLN A 87 3.73 1.11 -18.32
CA GLN A 87 4.33 0.41 -19.44
C GLN A 87 5.85 0.42 -19.32
N SER A 88 6.47 -0.74 -19.55
CA SER A 88 7.92 -0.88 -19.59
C SER A 88 8.43 -0.48 -20.97
N LEU A 89 9.05 0.69 -21.09
CA LEU A 89 9.67 1.13 -22.36
C LEU A 89 11.04 0.48 -22.57
N THR A 90 11.71 0.08 -21.49
CA THR A 90 13.04 -0.54 -21.50
C THR A 90 13.10 -1.55 -20.35
N PRO A 91 13.99 -2.56 -20.36
CA PRO A 91 14.09 -3.52 -19.26
C PRO A 91 14.38 -2.88 -17.89
N SER A 92 14.95 -1.67 -17.88
CA SER A 92 15.24 -0.87 -16.70
C SER A 92 14.28 0.30 -16.48
N LEU A 93 13.49 0.74 -17.47
CA LEU A 93 12.67 1.94 -17.36
C LEU A 93 11.20 1.62 -17.67
N ALA A 94 10.34 1.94 -16.72
CA ALA A 94 8.90 1.92 -16.88
C ALA A 94 8.32 3.30 -16.62
N LEU A 95 7.40 3.73 -17.48
CA LEU A 95 6.66 4.97 -17.32
C LEU A 95 5.18 4.64 -17.21
N GLY A 96 4.47 5.41 -16.40
CA GLY A 96 3.06 5.22 -16.19
C GLY A 96 2.31 6.52 -15.95
N LEU A 97 1.00 6.42 -16.05
CA LEU A 97 0.04 7.47 -15.85
C LEU A 97 -1.01 6.95 -14.87
N GLU A 98 -1.44 7.79 -13.95
CA GLU A 98 -2.55 7.50 -13.07
C GLU A 98 -3.58 8.63 -13.18
N GLY A 99 -4.73 8.32 -13.77
CA GLY A 99 -5.88 9.22 -13.87
C GLY A 99 -6.84 8.98 -12.72
N ILE A 100 -6.99 9.95 -11.83
CA ILE A 100 -8.02 9.98 -10.79
C ILE A 100 -9.16 10.83 -11.33
N TRP A 101 -10.33 10.24 -11.51
CA TRP A 101 -11.59 10.92 -11.74
C TRP A 101 -12.42 10.78 -10.47
N GLN A 102 -12.72 11.88 -9.79
CA GLN A 102 -13.54 11.85 -8.60
C GLN A 102 -14.72 12.80 -8.71
N ARG A 103 -15.87 12.32 -8.25
CA ARG A 103 -17.07 13.12 -8.10
C ARG A 103 -17.67 12.88 -6.73
N GLN A 104 -17.42 13.83 -5.83
CA GLN A 104 -17.83 13.77 -4.42
C GLN A 104 -19.35 13.90 -4.24
N ALA A 105 -20.04 14.66 -5.10
CA ALA A 105 -21.49 14.83 -5.03
C ALA A 105 -22.09 15.05 -6.44
N PRO A 106 -23.41 14.80 -6.62
CA PRO A 106 -24.11 15.06 -7.88
C PRO A 106 -23.99 16.52 -8.34
N THR A 107 -23.86 17.45 -7.39
CA THR A 107 -23.80 18.90 -7.59
C THR A 107 -22.39 19.43 -7.80
N THR A 108 -21.35 18.65 -7.49
CA THR A 108 -19.95 19.06 -7.61
C THR A 108 -19.41 18.71 -8.99
N ARG A 109 -18.60 19.61 -9.56
CA ARG A 109 -17.90 19.34 -10.83
C ARG A 109 -16.98 18.13 -10.65
N PRO A 110 -16.89 17.23 -11.65
CA PRO A 110 -15.93 16.15 -11.61
C PRO A 110 -14.51 16.73 -11.60
N GLU A 111 -13.69 16.25 -10.66
CA GLU A 111 -12.27 16.57 -10.63
C GLU A 111 -11.52 15.44 -11.33
N THR A 112 -10.65 15.81 -12.27
CA THR A 112 -9.79 14.86 -12.96
C THR A 112 -8.35 15.27 -12.76
N VAL A 113 -7.54 14.34 -12.29
CA VAL A 113 -6.13 14.55 -12.02
C VAL A 113 -5.36 13.44 -12.70
N ILE A 114 -4.39 13.80 -13.53
CA ILE A 114 -3.55 12.84 -14.24
C ILE A 114 -2.15 12.98 -13.67
N SER A 115 -1.77 12.03 -12.83
CA SER A 115 -0.43 11.90 -12.27
C SER A 115 0.45 11.12 -13.23
N TYR A 116 1.72 11.50 -13.30
CA TYR A 116 2.76 10.81 -14.07
C TYR A 116 3.64 10.04 -13.08
N ALA A 117 3.94 8.79 -13.38
CA ALA A 117 4.85 7.97 -12.60
C ALA A 117 5.98 7.44 -13.49
N GLY A 118 7.18 7.38 -12.95
CA GLY A 118 8.35 6.80 -13.58
C GLY A 118 9.04 5.88 -12.60
N ARG A 119 9.47 4.72 -13.09
CA ARG A 119 10.26 3.75 -12.33
C ARG A 119 11.50 3.40 -13.13
N TYR A 120 12.65 3.51 -12.49
CA TYR A 120 13.94 3.11 -13.02
C TYR A 120 14.56 2.03 -12.14
N LYS A 121 14.78 0.85 -12.72
CA LYS A 121 15.42 -0.32 -12.10
C LYS A 121 16.86 -0.41 -12.58
N GLY A 122 17.80 -0.10 -11.68
CA GLY A 122 19.21 -0.44 -11.83
C GLY A 122 19.50 -1.90 -11.46
N SER A 123 20.78 -2.27 -11.33
CA SER A 123 21.20 -3.61 -10.91
C SER A 123 20.73 -3.93 -9.49
N ASP A 124 21.06 -3.04 -8.55
CA ASP A 124 20.86 -3.26 -7.10
C ASP A 124 20.01 -2.16 -6.45
N TRP A 125 19.50 -1.23 -7.26
CA TRP A 125 18.70 -0.11 -6.81
C TRP A 125 17.52 0.16 -7.74
N VAL A 126 16.46 0.74 -7.19
CA VAL A 126 15.26 1.16 -7.90
C VAL A 126 14.96 2.59 -7.48
N ALA A 127 14.88 3.50 -8.44
CA ALA A 127 14.30 4.80 -8.22
C ALA A 127 12.88 4.83 -8.78
N SER A 128 11.98 5.53 -8.11
CA SER A 128 10.70 5.92 -8.66
C SER A 128 10.44 7.39 -8.41
N ALA A 129 9.72 8.01 -9.32
CA ALA A 129 9.27 9.38 -9.21
C ALA A 129 7.80 9.44 -9.63
N GLN A 130 7.01 10.24 -8.93
CA GLN A 130 5.62 10.51 -9.25
C GLN A 130 5.39 12.02 -9.18
N VAL A 131 4.63 12.53 -10.13
CA VAL A 131 4.28 13.95 -10.24
C VAL A 131 2.79 14.04 -10.46
N SER A 132 2.08 14.64 -9.51
CA SER A 132 0.66 14.94 -9.61
C SER A 132 0.44 16.43 -9.90
N PRO A 133 -0.47 16.78 -10.83
CA PRO A 133 -0.90 18.15 -11.09
C PRO A 133 -1.48 18.87 -9.86
N GLN A 134 -1.87 18.13 -8.82
CA GLN A 134 -2.29 18.69 -7.53
C GLN A 134 -1.12 19.27 -6.70
N GLY A 135 0.08 19.33 -7.28
CA GLY A 135 1.26 19.89 -6.64
C GLY A 135 2.00 18.90 -5.76
N THR A 136 1.71 17.60 -5.86
CA THR A 136 2.45 16.56 -5.13
C THR A 136 3.55 15.99 -6.01
N ILE A 137 4.80 16.02 -5.55
CA ILE A 137 5.94 15.34 -6.17
C ILE A 137 6.48 14.34 -5.16
N GLY A 138 6.47 13.07 -5.52
CA GLY A 138 7.10 12.00 -4.74
C GLY A 138 8.32 11.47 -5.49
N ALA A 139 9.41 11.22 -4.81
CA ALA A 139 10.57 10.53 -5.34
C ALA A 139 11.09 9.56 -4.29
N SER A 140 11.25 8.30 -4.68
CA SER A 140 11.73 7.25 -3.79
C SER A 140 12.94 6.56 -4.41
N TYR A 141 13.89 6.20 -3.58
CA TYR A 141 15.10 5.47 -3.95
C TYR A 141 15.26 4.30 -3.00
N TRP A 142 15.23 3.09 -3.54
CA TRP A 142 15.49 1.86 -2.81
C TRP A 142 16.78 1.24 -3.30
N LYS A 143 17.62 0.74 -2.40
CA LYS A 143 18.84 0.01 -2.73
C LYS A 143 19.02 -1.16 -1.79
N LYS A 144 19.29 -2.32 -2.37
CA LYS A 144 19.76 -3.48 -1.62
C LYS A 144 21.25 -3.34 -1.37
N LEU A 145 21.66 -3.28 -0.11
CA LEU A 145 23.08 -3.18 0.28
C LEU A 145 23.68 -4.58 0.42
N THR A 146 22.95 -5.47 1.09
CA THR A 146 23.33 -6.86 1.34
C THR A 146 22.08 -7.74 1.25
N GLU A 147 22.22 -9.06 1.18
CA GLU A 147 21.07 -9.98 1.23
C GLU A 147 20.16 -9.79 2.45
N LYS A 148 20.73 -9.27 3.54
CA LYS A 148 20.05 -9.02 4.81
C LYS A 148 19.74 -7.54 5.06
N VAL A 149 20.23 -6.63 4.22
CA VAL A 149 20.14 -5.18 4.49
C VAL A 149 19.67 -4.43 3.26
N GLU A 150 18.57 -3.71 3.43
CA GLU A 150 17.98 -2.84 2.43
C GLU A 150 17.92 -1.42 2.99
N ALA A 151 18.23 -0.44 2.15
CA ALA A 151 18.10 0.97 2.48
C ALA A 151 17.14 1.63 1.51
N GLY A 152 16.38 2.60 2.01
CA GLY A 152 15.43 3.38 1.24
C GLY A 152 15.50 4.85 1.63
N ALA A 153 15.31 5.72 0.67
CA ALA A 153 15.03 7.13 0.86
C ALA A 153 13.75 7.46 0.13
N ASP A 154 12.90 8.27 0.73
CA ASP A 154 11.66 8.76 0.17
C ASP A 154 11.61 10.28 0.37
N LEU A 155 11.19 10.99 -0.66
CA LEU A 155 11.06 12.44 -0.68
C LEU A 155 9.66 12.75 -1.19
N GLN A 156 8.85 13.36 -0.34
CA GLN A 156 7.52 13.82 -0.69
C GLN A 156 7.43 15.33 -0.54
N LEU A 157 7.12 16.00 -1.63
CA LEU A 157 6.97 17.45 -1.72
C LEU A 157 5.51 17.76 -2.06
N GLN A 158 4.89 18.64 -1.29
CA GLN A 158 3.56 19.16 -1.52
C GLN A 158 3.62 20.67 -1.76
N PHE A 159 3.13 21.08 -2.92
CA PHE A 159 2.97 22.44 -3.38
C PHE A 159 1.48 22.74 -3.44
N ALA A 160 0.85 22.97 -2.28
CA ALA A 160 -0.55 23.34 -2.21
C ALA A 160 -0.71 24.88 -2.18
N PRO A 161 -1.73 25.46 -2.84
CA PRO A 161 -2.15 26.82 -2.51
C PRO A 161 -2.55 26.85 -1.03
N GLY A 162 -2.03 27.81 -0.26
CA GLY A 162 -2.39 27.94 1.15
C GLY A 162 -3.90 28.19 1.35
N PRO A 163 -4.42 28.09 2.60
CA PRO A 163 -5.84 28.25 2.95
C PRO A 163 -6.35 29.70 2.85
N GLY A 164 -6.00 30.38 1.77
CA GLY A 164 -6.51 31.67 1.35
C GLY A 164 -6.30 31.75 -0.14
N GLY A 165 -7.12 31.01 -0.91
CA GLY A 165 -7.02 30.85 -2.37
C GLY A 165 -6.97 32.17 -3.15
N ALA A 166 -7.34 32.16 -4.43
CA ALA A 166 -7.21 33.29 -5.36
C ALA A 166 -7.84 34.65 -4.96
N GLY A 167 -8.34 34.85 -3.73
CA GLY A 167 -8.78 36.11 -3.15
C GLY A 167 -8.32 36.40 -1.70
N GLY A 168 -7.38 35.65 -1.13
CA GLY A 168 -6.86 35.88 0.23
C GLY A 168 -5.52 36.64 0.22
N MET A 169 -5.52 37.92 0.58
CA MET A 169 -4.36 38.84 0.57
C MET A 169 -3.13 38.41 1.43
N PHE A 170 -3.17 37.25 2.10
CA PHE A 170 -2.09 36.74 2.96
C PHE A 170 -1.86 35.22 2.85
N GLY A 171 -2.31 34.56 1.77
CA GLY A 171 -2.16 33.12 1.56
C GLY A 171 -0.94 32.76 0.70
N GLY A 172 0.26 32.65 1.29
CA GLY A 172 1.43 32.13 0.58
C GLY A 172 1.24 30.69 0.08
N LEU A 173 1.92 30.29 -0.99
CA LEU A 173 2.02 28.88 -1.39
C LEU A 173 2.58 28.06 -0.22
N ARG A 174 1.84 27.03 0.22
CA ARG A 174 2.37 26.05 1.17
C ARG A 174 3.28 25.10 0.42
N ARG A 175 4.58 25.24 0.69
CA ARG A 175 5.62 24.33 0.24
C ARG A 175 6.04 23.52 1.45
N GLU A 176 5.48 22.31 1.54
CA GLU A 176 5.84 21.37 2.60
C GLU A 176 6.58 20.22 1.95
N GLY A 177 7.68 19.79 2.57
CA GLY A 177 8.52 18.72 2.05
C GLY A 177 8.99 17.84 3.19
N THR A 178 8.80 16.54 3.05
CA THR A 178 9.26 15.52 4.00
C THR A 178 10.22 14.58 3.30
N ALA A 179 11.42 14.46 3.84
CA ALA A 179 12.42 13.51 3.37
C ALA A 179 12.63 12.46 4.45
N THR A 180 12.26 11.22 4.15
CA THR A 180 12.40 10.08 5.04
C THR A 180 13.50 9.16 4.53
N VAL A 181 14.44 8.77 5.39
CA VAL A 181 15.46 7.77 5.10
C VAL A 181 15.29 6.62 6.07
N GLY A 182 15.29 5.40 5.56
CA GLY A 182 15.14 4.21 6.38
C GLY A 182 16.02 3.06 5.93
N ALA A 183 16.21 2.13 6.85
CA ALA A 183 16.91 0.88 6.59
C ALA A 183 16.13 -0.27 7.21
N LYS A 184 16.08 -1.38 6.47
CA LYS A 184 15.55 -2.66 6.89
C LYS A 184 16.70 -3.64 7.02
N TYR A 185 16.80 -4.24 8.19
CA TYR A 185 17.71 -5.33 8.52
C TYR A 185 16.89 -6.58 8.75
N ASP A 186 16.99 -7.54 7.84
CA ASP A 186 16.27 -8.80 7.91
C ASP A 186 17.23 -9.91 8.31
N PHE A 187 16.96 -10.53 9.46
CA PHE A 187 17.65 -11.70 9.96
C PHE A 187 16.65 -12.86 10.05
N VAL A 188 17.15 -14.09 9.99
CA VAL A 188 16.32 -15.32 9.93
C VAL A 188 15.23 -15.38 11.01
N ALA A 189 15.50 -14.86 12.21
CA ALA A 189 14.57 -14.87 13.33
C ALA A 189 14.20 -13.46 13.84
N SER A 190 14.58 -12.40 13.13
CA SER A 190 14.25 -11.02 13.51
C SER A 190 14.31 -10.05 12.34
N THR A 191 13.32 -9.17 12.22
CA THR A 191 13.32 -8.10 11.24
C THR A 191 13.33 -6.76 11.98
N PHE A 192 14.36 -5.95 11.75
CA PHE A 192 14.47 -4.61 12.29
C PHE A 192 14.30 -3.58 11.17
N ARG A 193 13.45 -2.58 11.38
CA ARG A 193 13.25 -1.45 10.47
C ARG A 193 13.44 -0.18 11.26
N ALA A 194 14.22 0.74 10.73
CA ALA A 194 14.37 2.07 11.29
C ALA A 194 14.17 3.10 10.18
N GLN A 195 13.53 4.20 10.51
CA GLN A 195 13.36 5.33 9.61
C GLN A 195 13.50 6.64 10.38
N VAL A 196 14.03 7.65 9.69
CA VAL A 196 14.23 9.01 10.18
C VAL A 196 13.62 9.93 9.15
N ASP A 197 12.74 10.81 9.60
CA ASP A 197 12.09 11.82 8.76
C ASP A 197 12.66 13.22 9.05
N SER A 198 12.66 14.08 8.03
CA SER A 198 13.16 15.46 8.12
C SER A 198 12.34 16.35 9.06
N SER A 199 11.14 15.90 9.45
CA SER A 199 10.32 16.52 10.48
C SER A 199 10.86 16.34 11.91
N GLY A 200 11.96 15.60 12.08
CA GLY A 200 12.57 15.30 13.39
C GLY A 200 11.95 14.09 14.09
N LYS A 201 11.27 13.23 13.33
CA LYS A 201 10.68 11.99 13.82
C LYS A 201 11.59 10.81 13.52
N VAL A 202 11.79 9.98 14.52
CA VAL A 202 12.54 8.71 14.40
C VAL A 202 11.60 7.58 14.76
N ALA A 203 11.44 6.61 13.87
CA ALA A 203 10.66 5.42 14.14
C ALA A 203 11.53 4.16 14.01
N ALA A 204 11.37 3.25 14.97
CA ALA A 204 12.02 1.96 15.00
C ALA A 204 10.98 0.87 15.21
N TYR A 205 11.12 -0.21 14.46
CA TYR A 205 10.24 -1.37 14.49
C TYR A 205 11.12 -2.62 14.55
N LEU A 206 10.94 -3.44 15.57
CA LEU A 206 11.66 -4.69 15.78
C LEU A 206 10.65 -5.82 15.89
N GLU A 207 10.66 -6.71 14.94
CA GLU A 207 9.99 -8.00 15.03
C GLU A 207 11.01 -9.07 15.40
N LYS A 208 10.76 -9.80 16.48
CA LYS A 208 11.57 -10.95 16.91
C LYS A 208 10.67 -12.16 17.02
N ARG A 209 10.95 -13.20 16.23
CA ARG A 209 10.36 -14.51 16.43
C ARG A 209 11.14 -15.23 17.53
N VAL A 210 10.46 -15.52 18.65
CA VAL A 210 11.08 -16.23 19.79
C VAL A 210 10.93 -17.74 19.59
N THR A 211 9.78 -18.16 19.09
CA THR A 211 9.51 -19.53 18.64
C THR A 211 8.80 -19.47 17.27
N PRO A 212 8.69 -20.59 16.52
CA PRO A 212 7.93 -20.62 15.27
C PRO A 212 6.46 -20.18 15.42
N VAL A 213 5.92 -20.29 16.64
CA VAL A 213 4.51 -20.04 16.99
C VAL A 213 4.32 -18.63 17.57
N VAL A 214 5.37 -18.02 18.14
CA VAL A 214 5.28 -16.74 18.87
C VAL A 214 6.22 -15.69 18.29
N GLY A 215 5.63 -14.63 17.76
CA GLY A 215 6.28 -13.40 17.32
C GLY A 215 6.08 -12.26 18.32
N LEU A 216 7.15 -11.56 18.65
CA LEU A 216 7.11 -10.31 19.40
C LEU A 216 7.41 -9.16 18.47
N THR A 217 6.59 -8.12 18.51
CA THR A 217 6.77 -6.91 17.74
C THR A 217 6.85 -5.73 18.70
N PHE A 218 7.94 -4.98 18.61
CA PHE A 218 8.14 -3.72 19.29
C PHE A 218 8.13 -2.59 18.26
N ALA A 219 7.34 -1.56 18.49
CA ALA A 219 7.30 -0.36 17.67
C ALA A 219 7.51 0.87 18.56
N GLY A 220 8.42 1.75 18.18
CA GLY A 220 8.68 3.01 18.87
C GLY A 220 8.76 4.15 17.87
N GLU A 221 8.05 5.24 18.12
CA GLU A 221 8.17 6.51 17.40
C GLU A 221 8.55 7.60 18.40
N ILE A 222 9.60 8.35 18.11
CA ILE A 222 10.06 9.50 18.88
C ILE A 222 9.92 10.72 17.99
N ASP A 223 9.06 11.65 18.38
CA ASP A 223 8.99 12.99 17.81
C ASP A 223 9.88 13.91 18.65
N GLN A 224 11.07 14.22 18.13
CA GLN A 224 12.05 15.03 18.83
C GLN A 224 11.62 16.51 18.93
N VAL A 225 10.79 16.98 18.01
CA VAL A 225 10.33 18.39 18.00
C VAL A 225 9.27 18.60 19.06
N LYS A 226 8.34 17.65 19.20
CA LYS A 226 7.28 17.71 20.21
C LYS A 226 7.66 17.06 21.54
N GLN A 227 8.83 16.43 21.61
CA GLN A 227 9.28 15.64 22.76
C GLN A 227 8.24 14.58 23.17
N GLN A 228 7.60 13.95 22.18
CA GLN A 228 6.59 12.92 22.39
C GLN A 228 7.13 11.57 21.94
N THR A 229 6.97 10.56 22.80
CA THR A 229 7.37 9.19 22.50
C THR A 229 6.15 8.29 22.52
N LYS A 230 5.96 7.52 21.46
CA LYS A 230 4.92 6.50 21.34
C LYS A 230 5.60 5.15 21.27
N ILE A 231 5.22 4.25 22.17
CA ILE A 231 5.76 2.89 22.21
C ILE A 231 4.58 1.93 22.17
N GLY A 232 4.66 0.94 21.29
CA GLY A 232 3.71 -0.14 21.16
C GLY A 232 4.43 -1.48 21.23
N LEU A 233 3.81 -2.43 21.92
CA LEU A 233 4.23 -3.82 21.93
C LEU A 233 3.05 -4.67 21.48
N ALA A 234 3.30 -5.53 20.49
CA ALA A 234 2.34 -6.49 19.99
C ALA A 234 2.93 -7.89 20.09
N VAL A 235 2.09 -8.86 20.43
CA VAL A 235 2.44 -10.28 20.49
C VAL A 235 1.54 -10.99 19.50
N SER A 236 2.13 -11.62 18.49
CA SER A 236 1.42 -12.51 17.58
C SER A 236 1.66 -13.95 18.01
N ILE A 237 0.56 -14.69 18.19
CA ILE A 237 0.59 -16.12 18.47
C ILE A 237 -0.15 -16.79 17.32
N GLU A 238 0.57 -17.53 16.48
CA GLU A 238 -0.02 -18.34 15.43
C GLU A 238 -0.29 -19.73 15.99
N SER A 239 -1.50 -19.99 16.48
CA SER A 239 -1.90 -21.37 16.81
C SER A 239 -1.99 -22.18 15.51
N ALA A 240 -0.97 -22.97 15.21
CA ALA A 240 -1.01 -23.90 14.09
C ALA A 240 -2.09 -24.97 14.37
N PRO A 241 -3.14 -25.09 13.53
CA PRO A 241 -3.89 -26.34 13.45
C PRO A 241 -2.93 -27.41 12.90
N GLU A 242 -3.06 -28.65 13.33
CA GLU A 242 -2.18 -29.79 12.98
C GLU A 242 -1.97 -30.03 11.46
N GLU A 243 -2.77 -29.40 10.59
CA GLU A 243 -2.64 -29.52 9.13
C GLU A 243 -1.34 -28.92 8.57
N LEU A 244 -0.77 -27.87 9.20
CA LEU A 244 0.51 -27.29 8.76
C LEU A 244 1.73 -28.15 9.12
N MET A 245 1.61 -29.06 10.09
CA MET A 245 2.68 -30.03 10.38
C MET A 245 2.72 -31.16 9.36
N THR A 246 1.60 -31.46 8.69
CA THR A 246 1.53 -32.51 7.67
C THR A 246 2.05 -32.01 6.31
N GLY A 247 1.90 -30.71 6.00
CA GLY A 247 2.41 -30.11 4.75
C GLY A 247 3.94 -30.00 4.67
N ALA A 248 4.66 -30.08 5.79
CA ALA A 248 6.12 -30.07 5.82
C ALA A 248 6.76 -31.47 5.72
N ILE A 249 5.95 -32.55 5.73
CA ILE A 249 6.43 -33.96 5.81
C ILE A 249 6.12 -34.77 4.53
N GLN A 250 5.55 -34.18 3.47
CA GLN A 250 5.45 -34.85 2.16
C GLN A 250 6.36 -34.22 1.09
N PRO A 251 7.60 -34.73 0.91
CA PRO A 251 8.20 -34.79 -0.40
C PRO A 251 7.69 -36.06 -1.11
N SER A 252 6.52 -35.98 -1.72
CA SER A 252 6.11 -36.93 -2.77
C SER A 252 6.19 -36.22 -4.12
N GLU A 253 6.63 -36.80 -5.22
CA GLU A 253 7.46 -37.96 -5.52
C GLU A 253 7.83 -37.71 -6.99
N SER A 254 9.04 -38.09 -7.40
CA SER A 254 9.50 -38.00 -8.79
C SER A 254 8.54 -38.70 -9.76
N ILE A 255 7.91 -37.94 -10.66
CA ILE A 255 7.26 -38.52 -11.85
C ILE A 255 8.34 -38.71 -12.92
N ALA A 256 8.89 -39.92 -13.02
CA ALA A 256 9.63 -40.37 -14.19
C ALA A 256 8.63 -40.77 -15.31
N PRO A 257 8.92 -40.50 -16.60
CA PRO A 257 8.03 -40.81 -17.69
C PRO A 257 8.08 -42.31 -18.08
N PRO A 258 6.96 -42.95 -18.43
CA PRO A 258 6.97 -44.31 -18.97
C PRO A 258 7.37 -44.31 -20.45
N ILE A 259 8.01 -45.42 -20.83
CA ILE A 259 8.49 -45.83 -22.16
C ILE A 259 7.32 -46.05 -23.12
#